data_AF-A0A3D5EMX7-F1
#
_entry.id   AF-A0A3D5EMX7-F1
#
_cell.length_a   1.000
_cell.length_b   1.000
_cell.length_c   1.000
_cell.angle_alpha   90.00
_cell.angle_beta   90.00
_cell.angle_gamma   90.00
#
_symmetry.space_group_name_H-M   'P 1'
#
loop_
_entity.id
_entity.type
_entity.pdbx_description
1 polymer ?
#
loop_
_entity_poly.entity_id
_entity_poly.type
_entity_poly.pdbx_seq_one_letter_code
_entity_poly.pdbx_strand_id
1 'polypeptide(L)'
;MIFKHLFTPKWKHPKSQVRLAAVERLDTERDLSILNSIALEDSSAEIRKKALNKVNDLVLWWQVYKQDQALKEIAEQHINQAVLNTDSKLDASIKNEFIERYAPVKTLEKLAFAEKEIQVRVKLLKRLANPSLIDKAFKEGREEL
;
A
#
# COMPACT_ATOMS: atom_id res chain seq x y z
N MET A 1 11.05 -21.74 -31.78
CA MET A 1 11.50 -23.11 -31.42
C MET A 1 10.48 -23.76 -30.50
N ILE A 2 9.94 -24.90 -30.92
CA ILE A 2 8.77 -25.60 -30.33
C ILE A 2 9.02 -26.12 -28.89
N PHE A 3 10.27 -26.25 -28.44
CA PHE A 3 10.61 -26.84 -27.13
C PHE A 3 10.85 -25.85 -25.98
N LYS A 4 10.76 -24.53 -26.19
CA LYS A 4 11.10 -23.54 -25.13
C LYS A 4 10.19 -23.59 -23.90
N HIS A 5 9.02 -24.20 -23.99
CA HIS A 5 8.01 -24.17 -22.93
C HIS A 5 7.92 -25.43 -22.07
N LEU A 6 8.59 -26.54 -22.42
CA LEU A 6 8.50 -27.78 -21.63
C LEU A 6 9.15 -27.67 -20.24
N PHE A 7 10.08 -26.73 -20.05
CA PHE A 7 10.75 -26.48 -18.77
C PHE A 7 10.46 -25.08 -18.20
N THR A 8 9.52 -24.34 -18.81
CA THR A 8 9.14 -23.03 -18.28
C THR A 8 8.28 -23.22 -17.02
N PRO A 9 8.65 -22.66 -15.86
CA PRO A 9 7.80 -22.69 -14.69
C PRO A 9 6.40 -22.16 -15.01
N LYS A 10 5.35 -22.73 -14.41
CA LYS A 10 3.95 -22.37 -14.73
C LYS A 10 3.67 -20.88 -14.59
N TRP A 11 4.34 -20.21 -13.64
CA TRP A 11 4.22 -18.77 -13.40
C TRP A 11 4.93 -17.89 -14.46
N LYS A 12 5.74 -18.45 -15.36
CA LYS A 12 6.30 -17.75 -16.55
C LYS A 12 5.62 -18.16 -17.85
N HIS A 13 4.50 -18.90 -17.78
CA HIS A 13 3.85 -19.44 -18.96
C HIS A 13 3.26 -18.31 -19.85
N PRO A 14 3.28 -18.45 -21.21
CA PRO A 14 2.75 -17.41 -22.10
C PRO A 14 1.27 -17.08 -21.85
N LYS A 15 0.45 -18.10 -21.55
CA LYS A 15 -0.97 -17.92 -21.23
C LYS A 15 -1.15 -17.37 -19.80
N SER A 16 -1.79 -16.21 -19.68
CA SER A 16 -2.09 -15.54 -18.40
C SER A 16 -2.87 -16.44 -17.44
N GLN A 17 -3.85 -17.21 -17.92
CA GLN A 17 -4.64 -18.13 -17.09
C GLN A 17 -3.78 -19.18 -16.39
N VAL A 18 -2.73 -19.70 -17.06
CA VAL A 18 -1.80 -20.67 -16.45
C VAL A 18 -0.96 -20.00 -15.37
N ARG A 19 -0.52 -18.75 -15.59
CA ARG A 19 0.23 -17.98 -14.60
C ARG A 19 -0.64 -17.64 -13.39
N LEU A 20 -1.87 -17.19 -13.61
CA LEU A 20 -2.84 -16.91 -12.53
C LEU A 20 -3.06 -18.15 -11.66
N ALA A 21 -3.31 -19.30 -12.28
CA ALA A 21 -3.46 -20.57 -11.56
C ALA A 21 -2.15 -21.05 -10.89
N ALA A 22 -0.99 -20.58 -11.35
CA ALA A 22 0.29 -20.84 -10.69
C ALA A 22 0.42 -20.00 -9.40
N VAL A 23 0.07 -18.71 -9.44
CA VAL A 23 0.09 -17.83 -8.26
C VAL A 23 -0.73 -18.39 -7.10
N GLU A 24 -1.88 -18.99 -7.41
CA GLU A 24 -2.72 -19.60 -6.38
C GLU A 24 -2.02 -20.75 -5.64
N ARG A 25 -1.19 -21.52 -6.35
CA ARG A 25 -0.49 -22.70 -5.83
C ARG A 25 0.85 -22.40 -5.17
N LEU A 26 1.43 -21.23 -5.41
CA LEU A 26 2.68 -20.83 -4.76
C LEU A 26 2.47 -20.66 -3.25
N ASP A 27 3.50 -21.01 -2.50
CA ASP A 27 3.54 -20.93 -1.05
C ASP A 27 4.03 -19.56 -0.59
N THR A 28 3.38 -18.96 0.41
CA THR A 28 3.70 -17.60 0.86
C THR A 28 5.01 -17.49 1.64
N GLU A 29 5.57 -18.62 2.09
CA GLU A 29 6.85 -18.64 2.78
C GLU A 29 7.95 -19.17 1.85
N ARG A 30 7.72 -20.34 1.25
CA ARG A 30 8.74 -21.00 0.40
C ARG A 30 8.94 -20.31 -0.94
N ASP A 31 7.89 -19.75 -1.51
CA ASP A 31 7.91 -19.11 -2.83
C ASP A 31 7.79 -17.58 -2.75
N LEU A 32 8.05 -16.97 -1.59
CA LEU A 32 7.87 -15.54 -1.35
C LEU A 32 8.62 -14.68 -2.38
N SER A 33 9.86 -15.02 -2.72
CA SER A 33 10.65 -14.30 -3.72
C SER A 33 10.03 -14.35 -5.12
N ILE A 34 9.42 -15.49 -5.49
CA ILE A 34 8.69 -15.66 -6.75
C ILE A 34 7.42 -14.81 -6.72
N LEU A 35 6.65 -14.86 -5.62
CA LEU A 35 5.43 -14.05 -5.47
C LEU A 35 5.73 -12.55 -5.54
N ASN A 36 6.81 -12.07 -4.90
CA ASN A 36 7.25 -10.68 -4.97
C ASN A 36 7.63 -10.29 -6.41
N SER A 37 8.36 -11.14 -7.12
CA SER A 37 8.71 -10.91 -8.52
C SER A 37 7.46 -10.81 -9.40
N ILE A 38 6.49 -11.73 -9.22
CA ILE A 38 5.22 -11.70 -9.96
C ILE A 38 4.44 -10.42 -9.65
N ALA A 39 4.35 -10.02 -8.38
CA ALA A 39 3.64 -8.83 -7.94
C ALA A 39 4.17 -7.54 -8.57
N LEU A 40 5.48 -7.48 -8.86
CA LEU A 40 6.14 -6.29 -9.40
C LEU A 40 6.24 -6.30 -10.93
N GLU A 41 6.35 -7.48 -11.55
CA GLU A 41 6.83 -7.58 -12.94
C GLU A 41 5.89 -8.33 -13.90
N ASP A 42 4.85 -9.05 -13.44
CA ASP A 42 3.98 -9.77 -14.38
C ASP A 42 3.31 -8.80 -15.35
N SER A 43 3.22 -9.17 -16.63
CA SER A 43 2.64 -8.31 -17.66
C SER A 43 1.15 -8.00 -17.42
N SER A 44 0.44 -8.84 -16.66
CA SER A 44 -0.98 -8.66 -16.33
C SER A 44 -1.16 -8.02 -14.96
N ALA A 45 -1.83 -6.85 -14.91
CA ALA A 45 -2.18 -6.18 -13.67
C ALA A 45 -3.06 -7.05 -12.75
N GLU A 46 -3.89 -7.93 -13.32
CA GLU A 46 -4.71 -8.87 -12.55
C GLU A 46 -3.85 -9.88 -11.77
N ILE A 47 -2.81 -10.41 -12.42
CA ILE A 47 -1.90 -11.38 -11.81
C ILE A 47 -1.03 -10.69 -10.75
N ARG A 48 -0.52 -9.49 -11.05
CA ARG A 48 0.20 -8.67 -10.07
C ARG A 48 -0.64 -8.42 -8.82
N LYS A 49 -1.90 -7.99 -8.99
CA LYS A 49 -2.87 -7.81 -7.90
C LYS A 49 -3.13 -9.10 -7.11
N LYS A 50 -3.28 -10.24 -7.78
CA LYS A 50 -3.47 -11.54 -7.10
C LYS A 50 -2.26 -11.89 -6.22
N ALA A 51 -1.04 -11.68 -6.73
CA ALA A 51 0.19 -11.91 -5.97
C ALA A 51 0.30 -10.94 -4.77
N LEU A 52 0.03 -9.65 -4.96
CA LEU A 52 0.03 -8.65 -3.89
C LEU A 52 -0.91 -9.01 -2.75
N ASN A 53 -2.16 -9.38 -3.07
CA ASN A 53 -3.14 -9.80 -2.08
C ASN A 53 -2.71 -11.08 -1.34
N LYS A 54 -2.03 -12.00 -2.03
CA LYS A 54 -1.58 -13.26 -1.43
C LYS A 54 -0.39 -13.07 -0.50
N VAL A 55 0.54 -12.17 -0.84
CA VAL A 55 1.67 -11.80 0.02
C VAL A 55 1.22 -10.94 1.19
N ASN A 56 0.27 -10.02 0.95
CA ASN A 56 -0.30 -9.11 1.94
C ASN A 56 0.77 -8.30 2.72
N ASP A 57 1.75 -7.77 2.00
CA ASP A 57 2.86 -6.98 2.55
C ASP A 57 2.72 -5.51 2.14
N LEU A 58 2.68 -4.61 3.14
CA LEU A 58 2.57 -3.17 2.95
C LEU A 58 3.79 -2.54 2.28
N VAL A 59 4.99 -3.10 2.47
CA VAL A 59 6.21 -2.66 1.77
C VAL A 59 6.07 -2.93 0.28
N LEU A 60 5.51 -4.08 -0.09
CA LEU A 60 5.29 -4.45 -1.48
C LEU A 60 4.20 -3.56 -2.13
N TRP A 61 3.10 -3.30 -1.40
CA TRP A 61 2.10 -2.32 -1.82
C TRP A 61 2.70 -0.92 -2.02
N TRP A 62 3.64 -0.51 -1.15
CA TRP A 62 4.33 0.78 -1.29
C TRP A 62 5.20 0.85 -2.55
N GLN A 63 5.89 -0.23 -2.89
CA GLN A 63 6.68 -0.31 -4.13
C GLN A 63 5.76 -0.19 -5.36
N VAL A 64 4.65 -0.93 -5.38
CA VAL A 64 3.66 -0.90 -6.46
C VAL A 64 3.04 0.49 -6.62
N TYR A 65 2.67 1.16 -5.53
CA TYR A 65 2.16 2.53 -5.58
C TYR A 65 3.09 3.49 -6.33
N LYS A 66 4.41 3.32 -6.19
CA LYS A 66 5.40 4.21 -6.78
C LYS A 66 5.66 3.96 -8.27
N GLN A 67 5.43 2.75 -8.77
CA GLN A 67 5.87 2.37 -10.13
C GLN A 67 4.76 1.82 -11.04
N ASP A 68 3.69 1.27 -10.47
CA ASP A 68 2.65 0.58 -11.23
C ASP A 68 1.43 1.48 -11.43
N GLN A 69 1.35 2.11 -12.59
CA GLN A 69 0.23 3.01 -12.91
C GLN A 69 -1.13 2.31 -12.91
N ALA A 70 -1.19 1.01 -13.24
CA ALA A 70 -2.45 0.28 -13.30
C ALA A 70 -2.97 -0.11 -11.91
N LEU A 71 -2.07 -0.27 -10.93
CA LEU A 71 -2.42 -0.65 -9.55
C LEU A 71 -2.21 0.49 -8.54
N LYS A 72 -1.87 1.68 -9.00
CA LYS A 72 -1.58 2.84 -8.13
C LYS A 72 -2.72 3.15 -7.17
N GLU A 73 -3.96 3.22 -7.67
CA GLU A 73 -5.12 3.58 -6.84
C GLU A 73 -5.40 2.56 -5.74
N ILE A 74 -5.34 1.26 -6.06
CA ILE A 74 -5.57 0.21 -5.05
C ILE A 74 -4.41 0.14 -4.05
N ALA A 75 -3.17 0.31 -4.51
CA ALA A 75 -2.02 0.40 -3.62
C ALA A 75 -2.13 1.59 -2.66
N GLU A 76 -2.57 2.76 -3.16
CA GLU A 76 -2.85 3.93 -2.34
C GLU A 76 -3.93 3.65 -1.28
N GLN A 77 -4.99 2.93 -1.64
CA GLN A 77 -6.03 2.54 -0.68
C GLN A 77 -5.46 1.68 0.46
N HIS A 78 -4.60 0.71 0.16
CA HIS A 78 -3.94 -0.12 1.18
C HIS A 78 -3.05 0.71 2.11
N ILE A 79 -2.25 1.63 1.56
CA ILE A 79 -1.38 2.49 2.36
C ILE A 79 -2.19 3.49 3.18
N ASN A 80 -3.23 4.12 2.61
CA ASN A 80 -4.15 4.99 3.33
C ASN A 80 -4.79 4.28 4.54
N GLN A 81 -5.29 3.05 4.33
CA GLN A 81 -5.88 2.25 5.41
C GLN A 81 -4.85 1.92 6.50
N ALA A 82 -3.63 1.56 6.11
CA ALA A 82 -2.56 1.25 7.06
C ALA A 82 -2.14 2.48 7.87
N VAL A 83 -2.07 3.67 7.26
CA VAL A 83 -1.71 4.91 7.95
C VAL A 83 -2.77 5.32 8.98
N LEU A 84 -4.05 5.10 8.67
CA LEU A 84 -5.17 5.44 9.55
C LEU A 84 -5.42 4.40 10.65
N ASN A 85 -4.84 3.20 10.54
CA ASN A 85 -4.96 2.15 11.53
C ASN A 85 -3.77 2.22 12.51
N THR A 86 -4.05 2.49 13.78
CA THR A 86 -3.04 2.55 14.86
C THR A 86 -2.33 1.23 15.11
N ASP A 87 -2.96 0.10 14.79
CA ASP A 87 -2.40 -1.24 14.97
C ASP A 87 -1.66 -1.75 13.71
N SER A 88 -1.54 -0.93 12.67
CA SER A 88 -0.87 -1.36 11.44
C SER A 88 0.63 -1.56 11.68
N LYS A 89 1.19 -2.60 11.06
CA LYS A 89 2.63 -2.86 11.02
C LYS A 89 3.33 -2.07 9.91
N LEU A 90 2.77 -0.92 9.51
CA LEU A 90 3.37 -0.09 8.47
C LEU A 90 4.71 0.45 8.97
N ASP A 91 5.75 0.28 8.17
CA ASP A 91 7.06 0.83 8.46
C ASP A 91 7.00 2.35 8.65
N ALA A 92 7.70 2.86 9.66
CA ALA A 92 7.66 4.27 10.03
C ALA A 92 8.21 5.19 8.93
N SER A 93 9.22 4.74 8.18
CA SER A 93 9.77 5.49 7.05
C SER A 93 8.74 5.61 5.93
N ILE A 94 8.06 4.50 5.60
CA ILE A 94 6.96 4.51 4.61
C ILE A 94 5.82 5.41 5.08
N LYS A 95 5.40 5.30 6.34
CA LYS A 95 4.33 6.12 6.92
C LYS A 95 4.67 7.62 6.81
N ASN A 96 5.88 8.00 7.22
CA ASN A 96 6.34 9.39 7.16
C ASN A 96 6.44 9.88 5.72
N GLU A 97 7.06 9.12 4.82
CA GLU A 97 7.16 9.49 3.40
C GLU A 97 5.77 9.68 2.77
N PHE A 98 4.85 8.76 3.04
CA PHE A 98 3.48 8.85 2.56
C PHE A 98 2.78 10.10 3.08
N ILE A 99 2.77 10.30 4.41
CA ILE A 99 2.18 11.48 5.05
C ILE A 99 2.79 12.75 4.50
N GLU A 100 4.10 12.80 4.27
CA GLU A 100 4.84 14.00 3.87
C GLU A 100 4.78 14.32 2.38
N ARG A 101 4.47 13.36 1.51
CA ARG A 101 4.60 13.59 0.05
C ARG A 101 3.37 13.19 -0.76
N TYR A 102 2.57 12.26 -0.26
CA TYR A 102 1.57 11.58 -1.08
C TYR A 102 0.15 11.55 -0.48
N ALA A 103 0.03 11.63 0.85
CA ALA A 103 -1.25 11.48 1.54
C ALA A 103 -2.28 12.52 1.05
N PRO A 104 -3.46 12.10 0.57
CA PRO A 104 -4.54 12.99 0.22
C PRO A 104 -5.00 13.83 1.41
N VAL A 105 -5.52 15.03 1.14
CA VAL A 105 -6.07 15.95 2.16
C VAL A 105 -7.04 15.23 3.11
N LYS A 106 -7.97 14.43 2.57
CA LYS A 106 -8.93 13.66 3.37
C LYS A 106 -8.28 12.64 4.33
N THR A 107 -7.16 12.04 3.94
CA THR A 107 -6.42 11.11 4.80
C THR A 107 -5.73 11.87 5.92
N LEU A 108 -5.10 13.01 5.60
CA LEU A 108 -4.45 13.88 6.57
C LEU A 108 -5.43 14.45 7.59
N GLU A 109 -6.63 14.85 7.15
CA GLU A 109 -7.72 15.29 8.03
C GLU A 109 -8.07 14.20 9.05
N LYS A 110 -8.41 12.99 8.56
CA LYS A 110 -8.75 11.86 9.43
C LYS A 110 -7.62 11.53 10.40
N LEU A 111 -6.37 11.55 9.93
CA LEU A 111 -5.22 11.28 10.77
C LEU A 111 -5.04 12.38 11.83
N ALA A 112 -5.21 13.66 11.50
CA ALA A 112 -5.11 14.76 12.44
C ALA A 112 -6.16 14.67 13.56
N PHE A 113 -7.39 14.23 13.24
CA PHE A 113 -8.44 14.04 14.24
C PHE A 113 -8.22 12.79 15.12
N ALA A 114 -7.59 11.75 14.59
CA ALA A 114 -7.30 10.52 15.35
C ALA A 114 -5.97 10.57 16.13
N GLU A 115 -5.05 11.46 15.76
CA GLU A 115 -3.70 11.53 16.33
C GLU A 115 -3.74 12.03 17.78
N LYS A 116 -3.20 11.26 18.71
CA LYS A 116 -3.17 11.60 20.14
C LYS A 116 -1.97 12.47 20.50
N GLU A 117 -0.86 12.34 19.78
CA GLU A 117 0.33 13.12 20.06
C GLU A 117 0.21 14.55 19.49
N ILE A 118 0.15 15.54 20.38
CA ILE A 118 -0.07 16.94 20.00
C ILE A 118 0.95 17.47 18.97
N GLN A 119 2.21 17.05 19.07
CA GLN A 119 3.27 17.48 18.15
C GLN A 119 3.03 16.97 16.73
N VAL A 120 2.59 15.71 16.60
CA VAL A 120 2.24 15.09 15.32
C VAL A 120 0.96 15.71 14.77
N ARG A 121 -0.05 15.90 15.61
CA ARG A 121 -1.31 16.58 15.24
C ARG A 121 -1.05 17.98 14.67
N VAL A 122 -0.21 18.77 15.33
CA VAL A 122 0.15 20.12 14.86
C VAL A 122 0.89 20.07 13.51
N LYS A 123 1.80 19.11 13.30
CA LYS A 123 2.49 18.94 12.01
C LYS A 123 1.50 18.62 10.87
N LEU A 124 0.53 17.74 11.12
CA LEU A 124 -0.51 17.38 10.15
C LEU A 124 -1.40 18.56 9.80
N LEU A 125 -1.85 19.32 10.81
CA LEU A 125 -2.67 20.52 10.60
C LEU A 125 -1.91 21.64 9.87
N LYS A 126 -0.63 21.83 10.17
CA LYS A 126 0.23 22.77 9.44
C LYS A 126 0.36 22.41 7.97
N ARG A 127 0.54 21.12 7.66
CA ARG A 127 0.57 20.61 6.28
C ARG A 127 -0.76 20.85 5.55
N LEU A 128 -1.89 20.62 6.23
CA LEU A 128 -3.21 20.86 5.67
C LEU A 128 -3.46 22.33 5.34
N ALA A 129 -2.77 23.26 6.03
CA ALA A 129 -2.84 24.70 5.83
C ALA A 129 -4.30 25.24 5.76
N ASN A 130 -5.22 24.61 6.48
CA ASN A 130 -6.65 24.92 6.46
C ASN A 130 -7.08 25.53 7.80
N PRO A 131 -7.36 26.84 7.86
CA PRO A 131 -7.72 27.54 9.11
C PRO A 131 -8.94 26.96 9.82
N SER A 132 -9.97 26.54 9.09
CA SER A 132 -11.21 26.01 9.69
C SER A 132 -11.01 24.68 10.40
N LEU A 133 -10.12 23.83 9.88
CA LEU A 133 -9.74 22.56 10.50
C LEU A 133 -8.84 22.76 11.73
N ILE A 134 -7.94 23.75 11.66
CA ILE A 134 -7.11 24.16 12.80
C ILE A 134 -8.03 24.59 13.95
N ASP A 135 -8.97 25.50 13.69
CA ASP A 135 -9.92 25.99 14.69
C ASP A 135 -10.77 24.87 15.30
N LYS A 136 -11.24 23.92 14.46
CA LYS A 136 -12.01 22.77 14.92
C LYS A 136 -11.19 21.86 15.84
N ALA A 137 -9.96 21.52 15.43
CA ALA A 137 -9.08 20.67 16.23
C ALA A 137 -8.72 21.29 17.59
N PHE A 138 -8.56 22.62 17.66
CA PHE A 138 -8.33 23.35 18.93
C PHE A 138 -9.58 23.50 19.81
N LYS A 139 -10.79 23.45 19.24
CA LYS A 139 -12.04 23.44 20.00
C LYS A 139 -12.31 22.07 20.61
N GLU A 140 -12.12 20.99 19.83
CA GLU A 140 -12.33 19.61 20.29
C GLU A 140 -11.25 19.16 21.28
N GLY A 141 -10.02 19.65 21.16
CA GLY A 141 -8.94 19.33 22.11
C GLY A 141 -9.07 19.98 23.50
N ARG A 142 -10.10 20.80 23.76
CA ARG A 142 -10.34 21.46 25.06
C ARG A 142 -11.22 20.66 26.02
N GLU A 143 -11.80 19.53 25.59
CA GLU A 143 -12.65 18.69 26.46
C GLU A 143 -11.86 17.67 27.30
N GLU A 144 -10.53 17.54 27.13
CA GLU A 144 -9.69 16.57 27.87
C GLU A 144 -8.66 17.21 28.83
N LEU A 145 -8.85 18.48 29.24
CA LEU A 145 -8.04 19.13 30.29
C LEU A 145 -8.84 19.39 31.56
#